data_AF-A0A9W9DVJ3-F1
#
_entry.id   AF-A0A9W9DVJ3-F1
#
_cell.length_a   1.000
_cell.length_b   1.000
_cell.length_c   1.000
_cell.angle_alpha   90.00
_cell.angle_beta   90.00
_cell.angle_gamma   90.00
#
_symmetry.space_group_name_H-M   'P 1'
#
loop_
_entity.id
_entity.type
_entity.pdbx_description
1 polymer ?
#
loop_
_entity_poly.entity_id
_entity_poly.type
_entity_poly.pdbx_seq_one_letter_code
_entity_poly.pdbx_strand_id
1 'polypeptide(L)'
;MQKSSSSSMGTIATSRTASDSTDSKWLWFHKGFVEGLKRARSPSASDESFEGLSFELAETHLQLKETQMKLHDNVDALGEVLRTLPNIIEDRTTPSITSDGDTQTLSSARSPSPPRFQTASQTVRTPNESFTLVPHPPTRPLFRIPALSRRPNTRNYIDIARESIPGYYSTSNSEAVHASVDSALVYLFEKAREGDERAMYLIKALCRQAHGTPPEHKTYGQKHILSRWRNPSFLPRRGDRSNIHSISESTSQEILVNPQHNDPPEDWIKYYTRYPKSLPKGVRVDPTTNAPLYGDIVASRLLARLRPNSSQFRAEFNVAMVTLFINRGRFREMVKSRQIQLCDVVAYRPYDPEDRSDSELSELEGVISVLDIAKHYAKCGVSVEEVGRYIEPWVEEYAKVKYEL
;
A
#
# COMPACT_ATOMS: atom_id res chain seq x y z
N MET A 1 60.78 -33.32 -16.26
CA MET A 1 60.23 -32.01 -16.61
C MET A 1 59.04 -32.22 -17.54
N GLN A 2 57.83 -32.30 -16.98
CA GLN A 2 56.58 -32.49 -17.73
C GLN A 2 55.97 -31.12 -18.05
N LYS A 3 55.58 -30.91 -19.31
CA LYS A 3 54.80 -29.76 -19.77
C LYS A 3 53.32 -30.11 -19.73
N SER A 4 52.56 -29.40 -18.91
CA SER A 4 51.11 -29.50 -18.82
C SER A 4 50.49 -28.39 -19.69
N SER A 5 49.77 -28.80 -20.73
CA SER A 5 49.03 -27.92 -21.63
C SER A 5 47.63 -27.69 -21.04
N SER A 6 47.35 -26.47 -20.57
CA SER A 6 46.03 -26.08 -20.08
C SER A 6 45.13 -25.61 -21.24
N SER A 7 44.10 -26.40 -21.53
CA SER A 7 43.03 -26.05 -22.47
C SER A 7 42.07 -25.05 -21.82
N SER A 8 41.93 -23.88 -22.44
CA SER A 8 41.04 -22.80 -22.02
C SER A 8 39.66 -23.00 -22.64
N MET A 9 38.68 -23.48 -21.85
CA MET A 9 37.26 -23.43 -22.23
C MET A 9 36.73 -22.00 -22.05
N GLY A 10 36.45 -21.32 -23.18
CA GLY A 10 35.76 -20.04 -23.20
C GLY A 10 34.31 -20.20 -22.73
N THR A 11 33.99 -19.63 -21.57
CA THR A 11 32.62 -19.52 -21.07
C THR A 11 31.97 -18.30 -21.73
N ILE A 12 31.04 -18.52 -22.66
CA ILE A 12 30.19 -17.45 -23.21
C ILE A 12 29.13 -17.12 -22.15
N ALA A 13 29.36 -16.05 -21.38
CA ALA A 13 28.38 -15.53 -20.45
C ALA A 13 27.31 -14.74 -21.21
N THR A 14 26.12 -15.32 -21.36
CA THR A 14 24.92 -14.61 -21.83
C THR A 14 24.43 -13.65 -20.74
N SER A 15 24.88 -12.39 -20.83
CA SER A 15 24.47 -11.31 -19.93
C SER A 15 23.09 -10.79 -20.35
N ARG A 16 22.02 -11.40 -19.83
CA ARG A 16 20.65 -10.91 -20.06
C ARG A 16 19.79 -11.15 -18.82
N THR A 17 19.75 -10.22 -17.85
CA THR A 17 18.86 -10.35 -16.68
C THR A 17 18.49 -9.06 -15.90
N ALA A 18 18.80 -7.84 -16.35
CA ALA A 18 18.50 -6.64 -15.53
C ALA A 18 17.37 -5.73 -16.06
N SER A 19 17.16 -5.62 -17.38
CA SER A 19 16.18 -4.69 -17.97
C SER A 19 14.73 -5.20 -17.96
N ASP A 20 14.51 -6.51 -18.08
CA ASP A 20 13.14 -7.09 -18.13
C ASP A 20 12.36 -6.93 -16.81
N SER A 21 13.05 -6.74 -15.68
CA SER A 21 12.38 -6.63 -14.38
C SER A 21 11.67 -5.30 -14.18
N THR A 22 12.13 -4.20 -14.78
CA THR A 22 11.61 -2.86 -14.46
C THR A 22 10.32 -2.55 -15.21
N ASP A 23 10.22 -2.99 -16.46
CA ASP A 23 9.07 -2.68 -17.31
C ASP A 23 7.86 -3.55 -16.95
N SER A 24 8.09 -4.80 -16.57
CA SER A 24 7.02 -5.68 -16.04
C SER A 24 6.41 -5.11 -14.76
N LYS A 25 7.25 -4.62 -13.82
CA LYS A 25 6.77 -4.01 -12.56
C LYS A 25 5.96 -2.72 -12.79
N TRP A 26 6.34 -1.92 -13.79
CA TRP A 26 5.61 -0.72 -14.16
C TRP A 26 4.20 -1.03 -14.70
N LEU A 27 4.07 -2.05 -15.54
CA LEU A 27 2.79 -2.47 -16.13
C LEU A 27 1.81 -2.98 -15.06
N TRP A 28 2.29 -3.80 -14.13
CA TRP A 28 1.48 -4.32 -13.02
C TRP A 28 1.00 -3.20 -12.09
N PHE A 29 1.87 -2.22 -11.80
CA PHE A 29 1.52 -1.07 -10.96
C PHE A 29 0.37 -0.24 -11.57
N HIS A 30 0.43 0.10 -12.86
CA HIS A 30 -0.62 0.87 -13.49
C HIS A 30 -1.93 0.10 -13.67
N LYS A 31 -1.87 -1.21 -13.93
CA LYS A 31 -3.06 -2.06 -13.94
C LYS A 31 -3.77 -2.06 -12.59
N GLY A 32 -3.00 -2.16 -11.49
CA GLY A 32 -3.53 -2.05 -10.13
C GLY A 32 -4.08 -0.66 -9.79
N PHE A 33 -3.46 0.41 -10.30
CA PHE A 33 -3.94 1.78 -10.12
C PHE A 33 -5.30 2.02 -10.80
N VAL A 34 -5.44 1.61 -12.07
CA VAL A 34 -6.71 1.73 -12.83
C VAL A 34 -7.82 0.93 -12.15
N GLU A 35 -7.54 -0.29 -11.70
CA GLU A 35 -8.49 -1.10 -10.93
C GLU A 35 -8.86 -0.48 -9.58
N GLY A 36 -7.88 0.13 -8.90
CA GLY A 36 -8.10 0.87 -7.65
C GLY A 36 -9.06 2.05 -7.84
N LEU A 37 -8.91 2.80 -8.93
CA LEU A 37 -9.82 3.89 -9.27
C LEU A 37 -11.23 3.38 -9.61
N LYS A 38 -11.34 2.28 -10.37
CA LYS A 38 -12.63 1.61 -10.66
C LYS A 38 -13.38 1.24 -9.36
N ARG A 39 -12.66 0.73 -8.35
CA ARG A 39 -13.24 0.32 -7.05
C ARG A 39 -13.57 1.49 -6.11
N ALA A 40 -12.87 2.62 -6.23
CA ALA A 40 -13.11 3.80 -5.39
C ALA A 40 -14.42 4.53 -5.74
N ARG A 41 -15.04 4.21 -6.88
CA ARG A 41 -16.31 4.79 -7.32
C ARG A 41 -17.46 4.34 -6.41
N SER A 42 -18.10 5.29 -5.72
CA SER A 42 -19.48 5.12 -5.27
C SER A 42 -20.40 5.53 -6.42
N PRO A 43 -21.50 4.81 -6.69
CA PRO A 43 -22.39 5.13 -7.79
C PRO A 43 -23.18 6.41 -7.47
N SER A 44 -22.66 7.57 -7.87
CA SER A 44 -23.42 8.82 -7.94
C SER A 44 -23.74 9.13 -9.40
N ALA A 45 -25.03 9.25 -9.69
CA ALA A 45 -25.65 9.01 -10.99
C ALA A 45 -25.68 10.21 -11.96
N SER A 46 -24.72 11.14 -11.90
CA SER A 46 -24.86 12.38 -12.69
C SER A 46 -23.67 12.85 -13.54
N ASP A 47 -22.51 12.19 -13.49
CA ASP A 47 -21.35 12.53 -14.36
C ASP A 47 -20.73 11.28 -15.01
N GLU A 48 -21.56 10.47 -15.67
CA GLU A 48 -21.12 9.18 -16.22
C GLU A 48 -20.28 9.26 -17.51
N SER A 49 -20.27 10.39 -18.24
CA SER A 49 -19.67 10.41 -19.59
C SER A 49 -18.18 10.76 -19.62
N PHE A 50 -17.75 11.80 -18.91
CA PHE A 50 -16.35 12.27 -19.01
C PHE A 50 -15.37 11.40 -18.21
N GLU A 51 -15.75 11.01 -16.99
CA GLU A 51 -14.94 10.12 -16.17
C GLU A 51 -14.82 8.72 -16.80
N GLY A 52 -15.91 8.19 -17.36
CA GLY A 52 -15.90 6.92 -18.09
C GLY A 52 -14.91 6.93 -19.26
N LEU A 53 -14.91 8.00 -20.06
CA LEU A 53 -13.96 8.17 -21.17
C LEU A 53 -12.52 8.29 -20.69
N SER A 54 -12.26 8.94 -19.56
CA SER A 54 -10.90 9.03 -19.00
C SER A 54 -10.34 7.67 -18.58
N PHE A 55 -11.21 6.75 -18.11
CA PHE A 55 -10.83 5.38 -17.78
C PHE A 55 -10.60 4.52 -19.00
N GLU A 56 -11.49 4.58 -20.00
CA GLU A 56 -11.29 3.91 -21.27
C GLU A 56 -9.99 4.39 -21.95
N LEU A 57 -9.70 5.68 -21.87
CA LEU A 57 -8.44 6.24 -22.36
C LEU A 57 -7.23 5.69 -21.58
N ALA A 58 -7.28 5.66 -20.24
CA ALA A 58 -6.19 5.10 -19.44
C ALA A 58 -5.98 3.60 -19.71
N GLU A 59 -7.06 2.84 -19.87
CA GLU A 59 -7.02 1.41 -20.17
C GLU A 59 -6.48 1.13 -21.59
N THR A 60 -6.89 1.90 -22.59
CA THR A 60 -6.36 1.80 -23.95
C THR A 60 -4.89 2.18 -24.02
N HIS A 61 -4.45 3.21 -23.29
CA HIS A 61 -3.02 3.55 -23.15
C HIS A 61 -2.21 2.41 -22.54
N LEU A 62 -2.74 1.73 -21.52
CA LEU A 62 -2.08 0.58 -20.89
C LEU A 62 -1.96 -0.60 -21.87
N GLN A 63 -3.03 -0.92 -22.59
CA GLN A 63 -3.04 -1.96 -23.63
C GLN A 63 -2.07 -1.65 -24.77
N LEU A 64 -2.00 -0.38 -25.20
CA LEU A 64 -1.06 0.06 -26.22
C LEU A 64 0.39 -0.16 -25.75
N LYS A 65 0.71 0.17 -24.51
CA LYS A 65 2.06 -0.03 -23.97
C LYS A 65 2.40 -1.51 -23.81
N GLU A 66 1.44 -2.34 -23.38
CA GLU A 66 1.62 -3.80 -23.32
C GLU A 66 1.90 -4.40 -24.71
N THR A 67 1.20 -3.94 -25.75
CA THR A 67 1.44 -4.40 -27.13
C THR A 67 2.78 -3.92 -27.67
N GLN A 68 3.20 -2.70 -27.36
CA GLN A 68 4.54 -2.19 -27.70
C GLN A 68 5.66 -3.02 -27.05
N MET A 69 5.52 -3.40 -25.77
CA MET A 69 6.47 -4.28 -25.11
C MET A 69 6.55 -5.65 -25.79
N LYS A 70 5.40 -6.30 -26.06
CA LYS A 70 5.36 -7.58 -26.78
C LYS A 70 5.99 -7.49 -28.18
N LEU A 71 5.81 -6.38 -28.87
CA LEU A 71 6.45 -6.15 -30.16
C LEU A 71 7.97 -6.06 -30.02
N HIS A 72 8.46 -5.38 -29.00
CA HIS A 72 9.90 -5.30 -28.71
C HIS A 72 10.50 -6.67 -28.41
N ASP A 73 9.85 -7.47 -27.56
CA ASP A 73 10.28 -8.84 -27.24
C ASP A 73 10.35 -9.73 -28.49
N ASN A 74 9.39 -9.59 -29.40
CA ASN A 74 9.38 -10.33 -30.66
C ASN A 74 10.51 -9.89 -31.61
N VAL A 75 10.78 -8.59 -31.70
CA VAL A 75 11.90 -8.07 -32.50
C VAL A 75 13.23 -8.60 -31.96
N ASP A 76 13.39 -8.61 -30.64
CA ASP A 76 14.56 -9.17 -29.97
C ASP A 76 14.72 -10.67 -30.22
N ALA A 77 13.63 -11.44 -30.11
CA ALA A 77 13.64 -12.88 -30.38
C ALA A 77 14.02 -13.18 -31.84
N LEU A 78 13.47 -12.43 -32.79
CA LEU A 78 13.85 -12.53 -34.21
C LEU A 78 15.32 -12.16 -34.43
N GLY A 79 15.82 -11.15 -33.71
CA GLY A 79 17.23 -10.78 -33.72
C GLY A 79 18.16 -11.94 -33.30
N GLU A 80 17.79 -12.69 -32.26
CA GLU A 80 18.55 -13.89 -31.85
C GLU A 80 18.49 -15.03 -32.87
N VAL A 81 17.32 -15.27 -33.48
CA VAL A 81 17.17 -16.27 -34.55
C VAL A 81 18.05 -15.90 -35.75
N LEU A 82 18.09 -14.62 -36.14
CA LEU A 82 18.93 -14.16 -37.24
C LEU A 82 20.43 -14.28 -36.93
N ARG A 83 20.85 -14.06 -35.67
CA ARG A 83 22.25 -14.25 -35.26
C ARG A 83 22.69 -15.71 -35.23
N THR A 84 21.78 -16.64 -35.02
CA THR A 84 22.10 -18.09 -34.96
C THR A 84 22.10 -18.76 -36.34
N LEU A 85 21.42 -18.20 -37.33
CA LEU A 85 21.34 -18.74 -38.69
C LEU A 85 22.69 -18.95 -39.40
N PRO A 86 23.67 -18.00 -39.34
CA PRO A 86 24.97 -18.17 -40.00
C PRO A 86 25.74 -19.41 -39.49
N ASN A 87 25.71 -19.66 -38.18
CA ASN A 87 26.42 -20.80 -37.58
C ASN A 87 25.85 -22.15 -38.06
N ILE A 88 24.54 -22.21 -38.36
CA ILE A 88 23.90 -23.44 -38.88
C ILE A 88 24.26 -23.68 -40.35
N ILE A 89 24.51 -22.61 -41.12
CA ILE A 89 24.85 -22.70 -42.54
C ILE A 89 26.33 -23.09 -42.72
N GLU A 90 27.22 -22.58 -41.87
CA GLU A 90 28.66 -22.89 -41.92
C GLU A 90 28.96 -24.35 -41.52
N ASP A 91 28.24 -24.92 -40.55
CA ASP A 91 28.41 -26.34 -40.15
C ASP A 91 27.99 -27.36 -41.23
N ARG A 92 27.33 -26.93 -42.31
CA ARG A 92 26.90 -27.81 -43.42
C ARG A 92 27.77 -27.76 -44.67
N THR A 93 28.76 -26.85 -44.75
CA THR A 93 29.51 -26.63 -45.99
C THR A 93 30.93 -27.21 -46.04
N THR A 94 31.37 -27.96 -45.03
CA THR A 94 32.60 -28.77 -45.13
C THR A 94 32.29 -30.24 -45.49
N PRO A 95 32.34 -30.63 -46.79
CA PRO A 95 32.41 -32.04 -47.14
C PRO A 95 33.77 -32.58 -46.69
N SER A 96 33.76 -33.44 -45.68
CA SER A 96 34.90 -34.28 -45.31
C SER A 96 35.17 -35.27 -46.45
N ILE A 97 35.99 -34.87 -47.42
CA ILE A 97 36.62 -35.80 -48.37
C ILE A 97 37.75 -36.50 -47.61
N THR A 98 37.43 -37.60 -46.95
CA THR A 98 38.42 -38.60 -46.54
C THR A 98 38.49 -39.66 -47.62
N SER A 99 39.59 -39.63 -48.36
CA SER A 99 40.08 -40.71 -49.24
C SER A 99 40.53 -41.91 -48.40
N ASP A 100 40.53 -43.06 -49.07
CA ASP A 100 41.08 -44.38 -48.69
C ASP A 100 40.17 -45.16 -47.71
N GLY A 101 39.54 -46.27 -48.08
CA GLY A 101 39.97 -47.32 -49.00
C GLY A 101 40.45 -48.50 -48.17
N ASP A 102 39.53 -49.36 -47.71
CA ASP A 102 39.78 -50.79 -47.72
C ASP A 102 38.56 -51.66 -47.41
N THR A 103 38.65 -52.87 -47.93
CA THR A 103 37.61 -53.88 -48.12
C THR A 103 37.52 -54.77 -46.88
N GLN A 104 36.31 -55.09 -46.39
CA GLN A 104 35.80 -56.45 -46.08
C GLN A 104 34.65 -56.52 -45.05
N THR A 105 33.75 -57.46 -45.36
CA THR A 105 32.95 -58.38 -44.48
C THR A 105 31.83 -57.90 -43.53
N LEU A 106 30.60 -58.16 -43.99
CA LEU A 106 29.47 -58.85 -43.32
C LEU A 106 29.37 -58.80 -41.78
N SER A 107 28.31 -58.14 -41.27
CA SER A 107 27.43 -58.75 -40.26
C SER A 107 26.11 -58.02 -40.04
N SER A 108 25.06 -58.82 -39.90
CA SER A 108 23.72 -58.52 -39.42
C SER A 108 23.68 -57.64 -38.17
N ALA A 109 22.72 -56.72 -38.09
CA ALA A 109 21.53 -56.86 -37.23
C ALA A 109 20.90 -55.50 -36.84
N ARG A 110 19.56 -55.54 -36.83
CA ARG A 110 18.62 -54.83 -35.94
C ARG A 110 18.50 -53.31 -36.01
N SER A 111 17.39 -52.90 -36.63
CA SER A 111 16.66 -51.67 -36.37
C SER A 111 16.34 -51.46 -34.88
N PRO A 112 16.47 -50.23 -34.35
CA PRO A 112 15.71 -49.77 -33.21
C PRO A 112 14.56 -48.87 -33.66
N SER A 113 13.36 -49.23 -33.19
CA SER A 113 12.11 -48.48 -33.30
C SER A 113 12.15 -47.16 -32.49
N PRO A 114 11.31 -46.17 -32.81
CA PRO A 114 11.24 -44.90 -32.09
C PRO A 114 10.58 -45.04 -30.71
N PRO A 115 10.86 -44.12 -29.76
CA PRO A 115 10.30 -44.19 -28.42
C PRO A 115 8.82 -43.80 -28.39
N ARG A 116 8.03 -44.65 -27.74
CA ARG A 116 6.59 -44.50 -27.48
C ARG A 116 6.41 -43.72 -26.17
N PHE A 117 5.76 -42.56 -26.26
CA PHE A 117 5.28 -41.81 -25.09
C PHE A 117 4.30 -42.67 -24.27
N GLN A 118 4.61 -42.90 -22.99
CA GLN A 118 3.68 -43.45 -22.01
C GLN A 118 3.10 -42.30 -21.20
N THR A 119 1.82 -42.00 -21.43
CA THR A 119 0.97 -41.22 -20.54
C THR A 119 0.66 -42.05 -19.30
N ALA A 120 1.24 -41.69 -18.17
CA ALA A 120 0.88 -42.24 -16.86
C ALA A 120 -0.42 -41.57 -16.38
N SER A 121 -1.53 -42.31 -16.43
CA SER A 121 -2.77 -41.96 -15.75
C SER A 121 -2.59 -42.20 -14.25
N GLN A 122 -2.47 -41.14 -13.47
CA GLN A 122 -2.53 -41.21 -12.00
C GLN A 122 -3.96 -41.52 -11.56
N THR A 123 -4.14 -42.71 -10.98
CA THR A 123 -5.36 -43.13 -10.30
C THR A 123 -5.40 -42.46 -8.93
N VAL A 124 -6.33 -41.51 -8.76
CA VAL A 124 -6.63 -40.88 -7.48
C VAL A 124 -7.30 -41.92 -6.57
N ARG A 125 -6.56 -42.40 -5.57
CA ARG A 125 -7.11 -43.16 -4.43
C ARG A 125 -7.63 -42.16 -3.40
N THR A 126 -8.95 -42.13 -3.22
CA THR A 126 -9.60 -41.52 -2.06
C THR A 126 -9.61 -42.51 -0.88
N PRO A 127 -9.13 -42.16 0.31
CA PRO A 127 -9.44 -42.91 1.52
C PRO A 127 -10.78 -42.42 2.09
N ASN A 128 -11.72 -43.34 2.20
CA ASN A 128 -12.95 -43.23 2.98
C ASN A 128 -12.56 -43.27 4.47
N GLU A 129 -12.61 -42.13 5.15
CA GLU A 129 -12.59 -42.08 6.62
C GLU A 129 -14.00 -41.76 7.14
N SER A 130 -14.59 -42.80 7.72
CA SER A 130 -15.87 -42.77 8.41
C SER A 130 -15.72 -42.02 9.74
N PHE A 131 -16.16 -40.76 9.78
CA PHE A 131 -16.29 -40.03 11.05
C PHE A 131 -17.45 -40.59 11.87
N THR A 132 -17.11 -41.19 13.01
CA THR A 132 -18.05 -41.56 14.07
C THR A 132 -18.44 -40.30 14.84
N LEU A 133 -19.74 -39.99 14.83
CA LEU A 133 -20.33 -38.87 15.58
C LEU A 133 -20.29 -39.16 17.09
N VAL A 134 -19.53 -38.35 17.82
CA VAL A 134 -19.55 -38.30 19.30
C VAL A 134 -20.79 -37.49 19.73
N PRO A 135 -21.68 -38.03 20.57
CA PRO A 135 -22.88 -37.32 21.01
C PRO A 135 -22.50 -36.18 21.98
N HIS A 136 -22.90 -34.96 21.64
CA HIS A 136 -22.79 -33.79 22.52
C HIS A 136 -23.90 -33.81 23.60
N PRO A 137 -23.59 -33.40 24.84
CA PRO A 137 -24.59 -33.30 25.90
C PRO A 137 -25.54 -32.11 25.68
N PRO A 138 -26.78 -32.17 26.22
CA PRO A 138 -27.82 -31.19 25.93
C PRO A 138 -27.49 -29.80 26.50
N THR A 139 -27.51 -28.82 25.59
CA THR A 139 -27.38 -27.39 25.87
C THR A 139 -28.51 -26.91 26.78
N ARG A 140 -28.14 -26.34 27.94
CA ARG A 140 -29.08 -25.68 28.85
C ARG A 140 -29.76 -24.48 28.15
N PRO A 141 -31.05 -24.20 28.42
CA PRO A 141 -31.77 -23.11 27.80
C PRO A 141 -31.23 -21.77 28.30
N LEU A 142 -30.64 -20.99 27.40
CA LEU A 142 -30.32 -19.59 27.65
C LEU A 142 -31.60 -18.79 27.80
N PHE A 143 -31.68 -18.02 28.89
CA PHE A 143 -32.69 -17.00 29.11
C PHE A 143 -32.79 -16.10 27.87
N ARG A 144 -33.98 -16.10 27.27
CA ARG A 144 -34.35 -15.30 26.11
C ARG A 144 -34.48 -13.84 26.55
N ILE A 145 -33.40 -13.08 26.51
CA ILE A 145 -33.45 -11.63 26.68
C ILE A 145 -34.21 -11.06 25.46
N PRO A 146 -35.30 -10.29 25.64
CA PRO A 146 -36.03 -9.70 24.53
C PRO A 146 -35.10 -8.82 23.69
N ALA A 147 -35.08 -9.06 22.37
CA ALA A 147 -34.26 -8.34 21.43
C ALA A 147 -34.73 -6.88 21.28
N LEU A 148 -34.23 -5.98 22.12
CA LEU A 148 -34.28 -4.52 21.93
C LEU A 148 -33.28 -4.07 20.83
N SER A 149 -33.34 -4.69 19.66
CA SER A 149 -32.43 -4.39 18.53
C SER A 149 -33.19 -3.93 17.29
N ARG A 150 -34.12 -2.97 17.45
CA ARG A 150 -34.44 -2.09 16.32
C ARG A 150 -33.40 -0.99 16.30
N ARG A 151 -32.41 -1.12 15.41
CA ARG A 151 -31.53 0.00 15.07
C ARG A 151 -32.42 1.18 14.66
N PRO A 152 -32.32 2.36 15.30
CA PRO A 152 -33.06 3.53 14.86
C PRO A 152 -32.81 3.77 13.37
N ASN A 153 -33.89 4.04 12.63
CA ASN A 153 -33.85 4.30 11.20
C ASN A 153 -32.87 5.45 10.93
N THR A 154 -31.87 5.23 10.07
CA THR A 154 -30.80 6.20 9.76
C THR A 154 -31.32 7.52 9.21
N ARG A 155 -32.56 7.60 8.74
CA ARG A 155 -33.15 8.89 8.34
C ARG A 155 -33.41 9.84 9.52
N ASN A 156 -33.62 9.34 10.73
CA ASN A 156 -34.06 10.18 11.86
C ASN A 156 -32.94 11.08 12.42
N TYR A 157 -31.66 10.68 12.35
CA TYR A 157 -30.60 11.47 12.99
C TYR A 157 -30.24 12.75 12.22
N ILE A 158 -30.51 12.84 10.91
CA ILE A 158 -30.22 14.06 10.13
C ILE A 158 -31.16 15.18 10.57
N ASP A 159 -32.44 14.86 10.78
CA ASP A 159 -33.43 15.83 11.24
C ASP A 159 -33.13 16.25 12.68
N ILE A 160 -32.83 15.28 13.56
CA ILE A 160 -32.37 15.56 14.93
C ILE A 160 -31.12 16.46 14.92
N ALA A 161 -30.16 16.21 14.02
CA ALA A 161 -28.95 17.03 13.91
C ALA A 161 -29.25 18.46 13.43
N ARG A 162 -30.16 18.64 12.47
CA ARG A 162 -30.58 19.96 11.99
C ARG A 162 -31.28 20.76 13.08
N GLU A 163 -32.11 20.11 13.88
CA GLU A 163 -32.81 20.72 15.00
C GLU A 163 -31.87 21.03 16.17
N SER A 164 -30.99 20.09 16.52
CA SER A 164 -30.12 20.20 17.70
C SER A 164 -28.86 21.04 17.45
N ILE A 165 -28.41 21.16 16.21
CA ILE A 165 -27.18 21.86 15.83
C ILE A 165 -27.47 22.76 14.62
N PRO A 166 -28.11 23.93 14.83
CA PRO A 166 -28.40 24.87 13.76
C PRO A 166 -27.13 25.25 12.99
N GLY A 167 -27.16 25.07 11.67
CA GLY A 167 -26.02 25.38 10.81
C GLY A 167 -24.99 24.27 10.64
N TYR A 168 -25.17 23.08 11.24
CA TYR A 168 -24.21 21.97 11.09
C TYR A 168 -23.93 21.58 9.63
N TYR A 169 -24.97 21.61 8.79
CA TYR A 169 -24.87 21.34 7.35
C TYR A 169 -24.76 22.60 6.49
N SER A 170 -24.56 23.77 7.09
CA SER A 170 -24.43 25.03 6.35
C SER A 170 -23.11 25.07 5.59
N THR A 171 -23.17 25.55 4.35
CA THR A 171 -22.00 25.91 3.53
C THR A 171 -21.61 27.38 3.69
N SER A 172 -22.39 28.17 4.43
CA SER A 172 -22.10 29.57 4.70
C SER A 172 -20.87 29.70 5.60
N ASN A 173 -19.90 30.50 5.18
CA ASN A 173 -18.68 30.81 5.95
C ASN A 173 -18.90 31.98 6.94
N SER A 174 -20.12 32.13 7.47
CA SER A 174 -20.46 33.19 8.42
C SER A 174 -19.98 32.84 9.83
N GLU A 175 -19.21 33.74 10.45
CA GLU A 175 -18.70 33.55 11.82
C GLU A 175 -19.82 33.32 12.83
N ALA A 176 -20.97 33.96 12.67
CA ALA A 176 -22.13 33.77 13.53
C ALA A 176 -22.68 32.34 13.46
N VAL A 177 -22.66 31.73 12.27
CA VAL A 177 -23.07 30.33 12.08
C VAL A 177 -22.05 29.40 12.73
N HIS A 178 -20.75 29.68 12.57
CA HIS A 178 -19.69 28.88 13.20
C HIS A 178 -19.77 28.90 14.73
N ALA A 179 -19.99 30.09 15.33
CA ALA A 179 -20.15 30.22 16.78
C ALA A 179 -21.36 29.44 17.32
N SER A 180 -22.48 29.47 16.60
CA SER A 180 -23.68 28.68 16.94
C SER A 180 -23.39 27.17 16.87
N VAL A 181 -22.72 26.71 15.81
CA VAL A 181 -22.36 25.29 15.65
C VAL A 181 -21.39 24.84 16.75
N ASP A 182 -20.40 25.67 17.09
CA ASP A 182 -19.44 25.40 18.16
C ASP A 182 -20.13 25.22 19.50
N SER A 183 -20.98 26.17 19.90
CA SER A 183 -21.71 26.11 21.16
C SER A 183 -22.58 24.85 21.26
N ALA A 184 -23.30 24.51 20.19
CA ALA A 184 -24.17 23.34 20.15
C ALA A 184 -23.38 22.02 20.20
N LEU A 185 -22.24 21.93 19.49
CA LEU A 185 -21.37 20.75 19.53
C LEU A 185 -20.69 20.60 20.89
N VAL A 186 -20.23 21.67 21.52
CA VAL A 186 -19.64 21.64 22.88
C VAL A 186 -20.65 21.10 23.89
N TYR A 187 -21.87 21.63 23.88
CA TYR A 187 -22.95 21.13 24.74
C TYR A 187 -23.23 19.64 24.50
N LEU A 188 -23.30 19.23 23.23
CA LEU A 188 -23.51 17.81 22.89
C LEU A 188 -22.36 16.92 23.38
N PHE A 189 -21.11 17.41 23.30
CA PHE A 189 -19.94 16.68 23.80
C PHE A 189 -19.97 16.52 25.31
N GLU A 190 -20.35 17.56 26.04
CA GLU A 190 -20.51 17.51 27.50
C GLU A 190 -21.57 16.49 27.89
N LYS A 191 -22.76 16.54 27.30
CA LYS A 191 -23.83 15.55 27.56
C LYS A 191 -23.37 14.12 27.30
N ALA A 192 -22.68 13.89 26.18
CA ALA A 192 -22.13 12.59 25.85
C ALA A 192 -21.03 12.13 26.83
N ARG A 193 -20.26 13.05 27.43
CA ARG A 193 -19.29 12.77 28.50
C ARG A 193 -19.94 12.58 29.87
N GLU A 194 -21.14 13.12 30.10
CA GLU A 194 -21.95 12.83 31.30
C GLU A 194 -22.63 11.46 31.22
N GLY A 195 -22.49 10.74 30.10
CA GLY A 195 -23.08 9.42 29.89
C GLY A 195 -24.44 9.44 29.21
N ASP A 196 -24.89 10.57 28.66
CA ASP A 196 -26.11 10.62 27.85
C ASP A 196 -25.95 9.77 26.58
N GLU A 197 -26.67 8.64 26.56
CA GLU A 197 -26.64 7.68 25.46
C GLU A 197 -27.14 8.27 24.13
N ARG A 198 -28.10 9.20 24.18
CA ARG A 198 -28.67 9.84 22.97
C ARG A 198 -27.65 10.79 22.35
N ALA A 199 -27.02 11.62 23.18
CA ALA A 199 -25.94 12.50 22.73
C ALA A 199 -24.78 11.70 22.15
N MET A 200 -24.37 10.62 22.83
CA MET A 200 -23.34 9.69 22.36
C MET A 200 -23.69 9.04 21.03
N TYR A 201 -24.94 8.61 20.85
CA TYR A 201 -25.43 8.03 19.60
C TYR A 201 -25.40 9.07 18.47
N LEU A 202 -25.89 10.28 18.73
CA LEU A 202 -25.90 11.36 17.75
C LEU A 202 -24.49 11.71 17.29
N ILE A 203 -23.54 11.90 18.22
CA ILE A 203 -22.14 12.16 17.87
C ILE A 203 -21.56 11.05 17.01
N LYS A 204 -21.79 9.78 17.35
CA LYS A 204 -21.31 8.65 16.53
C LYS A 204 -21.91 8.66 15.13
N ALA A 205 -23.18 9.01 15.00
CA ALA A 205 -23.85 9.14 13.69
C ALA A 205 -23.24 10.30 12.89
N LEU A 206 -23.05 11.47 13.53
CA LEU A 206 -22.43 12.65 12.93
C LEU A 206 -20.99 12.41 12.51
N CYS A 207 -20.16 11.76 13.34
CA CYS A 207 -18.79 11.38 12.99
C CYS A 207 -18.78 10.41 11.81
N ARG A 208 -19.66 9.40 11.78
CA ARG A 208 -19.74 8.46 10.65
C ARG A 208 -20.08 9.19 9.35
N GLN A 209 -21.07 10.07 9.38
CA GLN A 209 -21.46 10.87 8.23
C GLN A 209 -20.32 11.81 7.80
N ALA A 210 -19.69 12.49 8.76
CA ALA A 210 -18.55 13.35 8.50
C ALA A 210 -17.40 12.57 7.88
N HIS A 211 -17.08 11.35 8.33
CA HIS A 211 -16.07 10.50 7.70
C HIS A 211 -16.44 10.07 6.28
N GLY A 212 -17.72 9.81 6.00
CA GLY A 212 -18.21 9.46 4.66
C GLY A 212 -18.33 10.63 3.68
N THR A 213 -18.25 11.87 4.15
CA THR A 213 -18.30 13.06 3.28
C THR A 213 -16.91 13.35 2.71
N PRO A 214 -16.73 13.55 1.39
CA PRO A 214 -15.44 13.91 0.82
C PRO A 214 -14.87 15.22 1.42
N PRO A 215 -13.54 15.37 1.60
CA PRO A 215 -12.92 16.52 2.28
C PRO A 215 -13.38 17.90 1.79
N GLU A 216 -13.46 18.08 0.48
CA GLU A 216 -13.91 19.27 -0.24
C GLU A 216 -15.37 19.65 0.05
N HIS A 217 -16.21 18.66 0.34
CA HIS A 217 -17.62 18.84 0.68
C HIS A 217 -17.90 18.90 2.19
N LYS A 218 -16.88 18.76 3.04
CA LYS A 218 -17.08 18.80 4.49
C LYS A 218 -17.49 20.20 4.94
N THR A 219 -18.65 20.29 5.59
CA THR A 219 -19.10 21.54 6.23
C THR A 219 -18.24 21.89 7.44
N TYR A 220 -18.37 23.12 7.94
CA TYR A 220 -17.70 23.56 9.16
C TYR A 220 -18.01 22.63 10.35
N GLY A 221 -19.30 22.30 10.57
CA GLY A 221 -19.70 21.40 11.65
C GLY A 221 -19.10 20.00 11.55
N GLN A 222 -19.00 19.44 10.34
CA GLN A 222 -18.37 18.15 10.11
C GLN A 222 -16.84 18.19 10.37
N LYS A 223 -16.17 19.29 10.00
CA LYS A 223 -14.75 19.50 10.33
C LYS A 223 -14.54 19.68 11.83
N HIS A 224 -15.43 20.43 12.49
CA HIS A 224 -15.37 20.69 13.93
C HIS A 224 -15.56 19.41 14.75
N ILE A 225 -16.57 18.58 14.42
CA ILE A 225 -16.81 17.35 15.18
C ILE A 225 -15.66 16.35 15.04
N LEU A 226 -15.07 16.20 13.85
CA LEU A 226 -13.94 15.31 13.63
C LEU A 226 -12.67 15.79 14.35
N SER A 227 -12.47 17.10 14.46
CA SER A 227 -11.28 17.66 15.11
C SER A 227 -11.41 17.68 16.64
N ARG A 228 -12.58 17.99 17.19
CA ARG A 228 -12.78 18.20 18.64
C ARG A 228 -13.34 16.99 19.40
N TRP A 229 -14.13 16.12 18.78
CA TRP A 229 -14.69 14.98 19.50
C TRP A 229 -13.61 13.96 19.88
N ARG A 230 -13.63 13.50 21.13
CA ARG A 230 -12.80 12.40 21.65
C ARG A 230 -13.72 11.45 22.41
N ASN A 231 -13.59 10.14 22.15
CA ASN A 231 -14.38 9.15 22.86
C ASN A 231 -14.06 9.24 24.35
N PRO A 232 -15.07 9.41 25.23
CA PRO A 232 -14.83 9.43 26.66
C PRO A 232 -14.23 8.11 27.14
N SER A 233 -13.33 8.20 28.11
CA SER A 233 -12.57 7.08 28.65
C SER A 233 -13.41 6.08 29.46
N PHE A 234 -14.53 6.52 30.04
CA PHE A 234 -15.39 5.68 30.86
C PHE A 234 -16.25 4.70 30.05
N LEU A 235 -16.37 4.86 28.73
CA LEU A 235 -17.12 3.90 27.92
C LEU A 235 -16.26 2.66 27.64
N PRO A 236 -16.66 1.47 28.12
CA PRO A 236 -15.97 0.23 27.77
C PRO A 236 -15.95 0.10 26.24
N ARG A 237 -14.76 -0.04 25.64
CA ARG A 237 -14.66 -0.29 24.20
C ARG A 237 -15.47 -1.56 23.91
N ARG A 238 -16.50 -1.40 23.07
CA ARG A 238 -17.41 -2.47 22.65
C ARG A 238 -16.60 -3.52 21.87
N GLY A 239 -15.99 -4.46 22.59
CA GLY A 239 -14.98 -5.38 22.09
C GLY A 239 -14.16 -6.04 23.20
N ASP A 240 -13.92 -5.34 24.31
CA ASP A 240 -13.25 -5.90 25.51
C ASP A 240 -14.24 -6.63 26.43
N ARG A 241 -15.12 -7.47 25.84
CA ARG A 241 -16.01 -8.34 26.62
C ARG A 241 -15.30 -9.56 27.18
N SER A 242 -14.03 -9.79 26.83
CA SER A 242 -13.25 -10.95 27.29
C SER A 242 -12.57 -10.76 28.64
N ASN A 243 -12.63 -9.57 29.27
CA ASN A 243 -12.03 -9.32 30.59
C ASN A 243 -13.05 -8.84 31.64
N ILE A 244 -14.22 -9.48 31.71
CA ILE A 244 -15.20 -9.27 32.80
C ILE A 244 -14.86 -10.14 34.03
N HIS A 245 -13.60 -10.50 34.22
CA HIS A 245 -13.15 -11.15 35.44
C HIS A 245 -12.05 -10.34 36.11
N SER A 246 -12.33 -10.00 37.36
CA SER A 246 -11.46 -9.35 38.36
C SER A 246 -11.41 -7.83 38.33
N ILE A 247 -12.50 -7.24 38.84
CA ILE A 247 -12.45 -6.03 39.64
C ILE A 247 -11.52 -6.32 40.83
N SER A 248 -10.23 -6.05 40.69
CA SER A 248 -9.32 -5.90 41.83
C SER A 248 -8.78 -4.48 41.78
N GLU A 249 -9.05 -3.71 42.83
CA GLU A 249 -8.97 -2.26 42.98
C GLU A 249 -7.56 -1.61 42.93
N SER A 250 -6.54 -2.21 42.33
CA SER A 250 -5.15 -1.77 42.59
C SER A 250 -4.26 -1.59 41.37
N THR A 251 -4.77 -0.98 40.31
CA THR A 251 -3.92 -0.18 39.40
C THR A 251 -4.81 0.62 38.47
N SER A 252 -4.94 1.92 38.75
CA SER A 252 -5.44 2.90 37.80
C SER A 252 -4.53 2.89 36.57
N GLN A 253 -4.79 1.97 35.64
CA GLN A 253 -4.05 1.90 34.39
C GLN A 253 -4.29 3.20 33.64
N GLU A 254 -3.31 4.10 33.70
CA GLU A 254 -3.29 5.41 33.09
C GLU A 254 -3.87 5.34 31.67
N ILE A 255 -4.97 6.05 31.44
CA ILE A 255 -5.60 6.08 30.11
C ILE A 255 -4.64 6.85 29.20
N LEU A 256 -3.92 6.13 28.35
CA LEU A 256 -3.00 6.74 27.41
C LEU A 256 -3.80 7.57 26.38
N VAL A 257 -3.59 8.88 26.43
CA VAL A 257 -4.11 9.84 25.45
C VAL A 257 -3.46 9.53 24.10
N ASN A 258 -4.23 9.62 23.00
CA ASN A 258 -3.68 9.45 21.66
C ASN A 258 -2.64 10.55 21.39
N PRO A 259 -1.37 10.20 21.09
CA PRO A 259 -0.34 11.19 20.81
C PRO A 259 -0.73 12.15 19.68
N GLN A 260 -0.33 13.40 19.82
CA GLN A 260 -0.45 14.43 18.80
C GLN A 260 0.60 14.24 17.71
N HIS A 261 0.33 14.86 16.56
CA HIS A 261 1.22 14.82 15.39
C HIS A 261 2.67 15.29 15.67
N ASN A 262 2.82 16.27 16.57
CA ASN A 262 4.11 16.85 16.94
C ASN A 262 4.77 16.15 18.12
N ASP A 263 4.08 15.20 18.78
CA ASP A 263 4.64 14.44 19.88
C ASP A 263 5.83 13.59 19.40
N PRO A 264 6.81 13.35 20.29
CA PRO A 264 8.04 12.66 19.92
C PRO A 264 7.79 11.15 19.71
N PRO A 265 8.67 10.45 18.96
CA PRO A 265 8.52 9.02 18.66
C PRO A 265 8.28 8.12 19.88
N GLU A 266 8.84 8.47 21.03
CA GLU A 266 8.74 7.73 22.28
C GLU A 266 7.29 7.62 22.78
N ASP A 267 6.49 8.67 22.64
CA ASP A 267 5.09 8.66 23.05
C ASP A 267 4.22 7.84 22.09
N TRP A 268 4.57 7.86 20.81
CA TRP A 268 3.97 6.96 19.82
C TRP A 268 4.29 5.49 20.07
N ILE A 269 5.53 5.17 20.50
CA ILE A 269 5.91 3.80 20.87
C ILE A 269 5.08 3.33 22.06
N LYS A 270 5.01 4.12 23.15
CA LYS A 270 4.18 3.79 24.32
C LYS A 270 2.72 3.53 23.92
N TYR A 271 2.16 4.40 23.07
CA TYR A 271 0.80 4.26 22.57
C TYR A 271 0.61 2.99 21.75
N TYR A 272 1.48 2.71 20.79
CA TYR A 272 1.33 1.55 19.91
C TYR A 272 1.64 0.21 20.58
N THR A 273 2.55 0.18 21.56
CA THR A 273 2.75 -1.00 22.43
C THR A 273 1.46 -1.35 23.16
N ARG A 274 0.71 -0.36 23.64
CA ARG A 274 -0.59 -0.59 24.29
C ARG A 274 -1.72 -0.88 23.30
N TYR A 275 -1.66 -0.33 22.10
CA TYR A 275 -2.68 -0.50 21.06
C TYR A 275 -2.10 -1.06 19.75
N PRO A 276 -1.64 -2.33 19.71
CA PRO A 276 -0.96 -2.89 18.54
C PRO A 276 -1.80 -2.86 17.25
N LYS A 277 -3.13 -2.98 17.36
CA LYS A 277 -4.05 -2.89 16.21
C LYS A 277 -4.07 -1.51 15.54
N SER A 278 -3.52 -0.48 16.19
CA SER A 278 -3.43 0.87 15.64
C SER A 278 -2.10 1.14 14.93
N LEU A 279 -1.20 0.15 14.87
CA LEU A 279 0.11 0.29 14.25
C LEU A 279 -0.01 0.74 12.78
N PRO A 280 0.79 1.72 12.34
CA PRO A 280 0.87 2.09 10.94
C PRO A 280 1.41 0.92 10.11
N LYS A 281 1.00 0.86 8.84
CA LYS A 281 1.59 -0.08 7.88
C LYS A 281 3.11 0.10 7.79
N GLY A 282 3.84 -1.00 7.61
CA GLY A 282 5.30 -1.02 7.52
C GLY A 282 6.04 -0.91 8.85
N VAL A 283 5.36 -0.63 9.97
CA VAL A 283 6.01 -0.64 11.29
C VAL A 283 6.14 -2.07 11.79
N ARG A 284 7.38 -2.56 11.87
CA ARG A 284 7.68 -3.86 12.44
C ARG A 284 7.61 -3.83 13.97
N VAL A 285 7.42 -5.00 14.54
CA VAL A 285 7.38 -5.24 15.98
C VAL A 285 8.57 -6.09 16.36
N ASP A 286 9.28 -5.71 17.42
CA ASP A 286 10.34 -6.51 18.01
C ASP A 286 9.75 -7.81 18.57
N PRO A 287 10.21 -8.99 18.11
CA PRO A 287 9.68 -10.26 18.58
C PRO A 287 9.95 -10.53 20.07
N THR A 288 10.96 -9.90 20.67
CA THR A 288 11.31 -10.11 22.08
C THR A 288 10.46 -9.27 23.02
N THR A 289 10.28 -7.99 22.70
CA THR A 289 9.56 -7.04 23.56
C THR A 289 8.09 -6.83 23.16
N ASN A 290 7.72 -7.28 21.96
CA ASN A 290 6.44 -6.99 21.31
C ASN A 290 6.16 -5.47 21.15
N ALA A 291 7.20 -4.64 21.22
CA ALA A 291 7.14 -3.19 21.02
C ALA A 291 7.43 -2.85 19.55
N PRO A 292 6.88 -1.76 19.00
CA PRO A 292 7.23 -1.30 17.66
C PRO A 292 8.70 -0.88 17.60
N LEU A 293 9.36 -1.16 16.48
CA LEU A 293 10.73 -0.73 16.25
C LEU A 293 10.82 0.80 16.20
N TYR A 294 11.74 1.38 16.98
CA TYR A 294 11.91 2.82 17.10
C TYR A 294 12.12 3.50 15.74
N GLY A 295 13.01 2.95 14.92
CA GLY A 295 13.35 3.51 13.60
C GLY A 295 12.15 3.56 12.65
N ASP A 296 11.29 2.55 12.69
CA ASP A 296 10.09 2.48 11.86
C ASP A 296 9.03 3.52 12.32
N ILE A 297 8.95 3.79 13.63
CA ILE A 297 8.11 4.87 14.16
C ILE A 297 8.64 6.24 13.72
N VAL A 298 9.95 6.48 13.84
CA VAL A 298 10.59 7.71 13.36
C VAL A 298 10.25 7.96 11.89
N ALA A 299 10.48 6.97 11.02
CA ALA A 299 10.17 7.06 9.60
C ALA A 299 8.68 7.32 9.34
N SER A 300 7.80 6.58 10.00
CA SER A 300 6.35 6.75 9.86
C SER A 300 5.88 8.15 10.28
N ARG A 301 6.44 8.71 11.36
CA ARG A 301 6.10 10.06 11.84
C ARG A 301 6.68 11.15 10.95
N LEU A 302 7.92 10.98 10.49
CA LEU A 302 8.54 11.88 9.52
C LEU A 302 7.70 11.97 8.25
N LEU A 303 7.30 10.82 7.68
CA LEU A 303 6.42 10.81 6.51
C LEU A 303 5.09 11.52 6.79
N ALA A 304 4.49 11.28 7.96
CA ALA A 304 3.21 11.91 8.32
C ALA A 304 3.32 13.44 8.36
N ARG A 305 4.46 13.98 8.80
CA ARG A 305 4.78 15.42 8.86
C ARG A 305 5.03 16.05 7.51
N LEU A 306 5.69 15.32 6.60
CA LEU A 306 6.05 15.81 5.26
C LEU A 306 4.93 15.64 4.23
N ARG A 307 3.91 14.84 4.52
CA ARG A 307 2.82 14.56 3.58
C ARG A 307 1.96 15.82 3.32
N PRO A 308 1.44 16.02 2.09
CA PRO A 308 0.53 17.11 1.79
C PRO A 308 -0.71 17.14 2.69
N ASN A 309 -1.15 18.34 3.05
CA ASN A 309 -2.40 18.54 3.78
C ASN A 309 -3.61 18.22 2.90
N SER A 310 -3.57 18.64 1.63
CA SER A 310 -4.63 18.37 0.65
C SER A 310 -4.67 16.88 0.28
N SER A 311 -5.87 16.28 0.33
CA SER A 311 -6.11 14.87 0.03
C SER A 311 -5.76 14.50 -1.41
N GLN A 312 -5.98 15.41 -2.36
CA GLN A 312 -5.77 15.14 -3.79
C GLN A 312 -4.32 14.74 -4.09
N PHE A 313 -3.35 15.40 -3.44
CA PHE A 313 -1.93 15.18 -3.65
C PHE A 313 -1.34 14.04 -2.83
N ARG A 314 -2.07 13.50 -1.83
CA ARG A 314 -1.52 12.47 -0.94
C ARG A 314 -1.22 11.15 -1.65
N ALA A 315 -2.05 10.77 -2.62
CA ALA A 315 -1.85 9.52 -3.35
C ALA A 315 -0.58 9.58 -4.19
N GLU A 316 -0.45 10.61 -5.02
CA GLU A 316 0.72 10.87 -5.86
C GLU A 316 2.00 11.04 -5.03
N PHE A 317 1.95 11.84 -3.96
CA PHE A 317 3.08 12.03 -3.06
C PHE A 317 3.57 10.71 -2.47
N ASN A 318 2.64 9.87 -2.00
CA ASN A 318 3.00 8.57 -1.43
C ASN A 318 3.59 7.63 -2.48
N VAL A 319 3.11 7.66 -3.73
CA VAL A 319 3.67 6.86 -4.82
C VAL A 319 5.10 7.31 -5.10
N ALA A 320 5.33 8.60 -5.36
CA ALA A 320 6.64 9.15 -5.65
C ALA A 320 7.63 8.92 -4.50
N MET A 321 7.17 9.05 -3.25
CA MET A 321 7.97 8.78 -2.04
C MET A 321 8.36 7.30 -1.93
N VAL A 322 7.41 6.37 -2.12
CA VAL A 322 7.73 4.93 -2.12
C VAL A 322 8.72 4.63 -3.26
N THR A 323 8.49 5.15 -4.47
CA THR A 323 9.40 4.95 -5.61
C THR A 323 10.80 5.52 -5.38
N LEU A 324 10.92 6.61 -4.61
CA LEU A 324 12.21 7.17 -4.22
C LEU A 324 12.95 6.23 -3.25
N PHE A 325 12.31 5.85 -2.15
CA PHE A 325 12.99 5.22 -1.01
C PHE A 325 12.96 3.69 -1.00
N ILE A 326 12.18 3.04 -1.87
CA ILE A 326 12.23 1.58 -2.02
C ILE A 326 13.56 1.09 -2.61
N ASN A 327 14.24 1.94 -3.38
CA ASN A 327 15.57 1.66 -3.92
C ASN A 327 16.62 2.30 -3.01
N ARG A 328 17.25 1.49 -2.16
CA ARG A 328 18.27 1.97 -1.20
C ARG A 328 19.34 2.80 -1.88
N GLY A 329 19.68 3.94 -1.28
CA GLY A 329 20.71 4.85 -1.77
C GLY A 329 20.26 5.78 -2.90
N ARG A 330 19.07 5.60 -3.49
CA ARG A 330 18.60 6.46 -4.59
C ARG A 330 18.50 7.92 -4.19
N PHE A 331 18.09 8.22 -2.96
CA PHE A 331 18.08 9.59 -2.45
C PHE A 331 19.50 10.19 -2.38
N ARG A 332 20.48 9.43 -1.88
CA ARG A 332 21.91 9.82 -1.85
C ARG A 332 22.42 10.11 -3.25
N GLU A 333 22.09 9.26 -4.21
CA GLU A 333 22.47 9.43 -5.62
C GLU A 333 21.86 10.69 -6.22
N MET A 334 20.58 10.98 -5.94
CA MET A 334 19.92 12.19 -6.43
C MET A 334 20.50 13.45 -5.81
N VAL A 335 20.77 13.46 -4.51
CA VAL A 335 21.45 14.58 -3.83
C VAL A 335 22.80 14.88 -4.47
N LYS A 336 23.61 13.84 -4.73
CA LYS A 336 24.93 13.99 -5.36
C LYS A 336 24.86 14.39 -6.84
N SER A 337 24.07 13.68 -7.64
CA SER A 337 24.05 13.84 -9.10
C SER A 337 23.28 15.08 -9.58
N ARG A 338 22.24 15.50 -8.84
CA ARG A 338 21.41 16.66 -9.18
C ARG A 338 21.75 17.91 -8.36
N GLN A 339 22.84 17.85 -7.59
CA GLN A 339 23.31 18.96 -6.74
C GLN A 339 22.20 19.53 -5.84
N ILE A 340 21.37 18.64 -5.27
CA ILE A 340 20.30 19.06 -4.36
C ILE A 340 20.97 19.51 -3.06
N GLN A 341 20.79 20.77 -2.68
CA GLN A 341 21.31 21.30 -1.42
C GLN A 341 20.48 20.77 -0.26
N LEU A 342 21.14 20.16 0.72
CA LEU A 342 20.52 19.77 1.98
C LEU A 342 20.44 21.00 2.88
N CYS A 343 19.28 21.23 3.49
CA CYS A 343 19.12 22.28 4.48
C CYS A 343 19.78 21.85 5.80
N ASP A 344 20.66 22.68 6.37
CA ASP A 344 21.33 22.39 7.66
C ASP A 344 20.36 22.41 8.84
N VAL A 345 19.27 23.18 8.72
CA VAL A 345 18.25 23.31 9.76
C VAL A 345 17.09 22.38 9.43
N VAL A 346 16.80 21.47 10.36
CA VAL A 346 15.67 20.54 10.25
C VAL A 346 14.37 21.30 10.50
N ALA A 347 13.52 21.37 9.47
CA ALA A 347 12.23 22.04 9.53
C ALA A 347 11.19 21.21 8.76
N TYR A 348 10.57 20.26 9.46
CA TYR A 348 9.53 19.41 8.87
C TYR A 348 8.27 20.21 8.60
N ARG A 349 7.94 20.36 7.32
CA ARG A 349 6.72 21.02 6.85
C ARG A 349 6.02 20.15 5.82
N PRO A 350 4.68 20.16 5.77
CA PRO A 350 3.93 19.46 4.73
C PRO A 350 4.39 19.88 3.33
N TYR A 351 4.40 18.93 2.40
CA TYR A 351 4.63 19.23 0.99
C TYR A 351 3.54 20.14 0.44
N ASP A 352 3.98 21.26 -0.11
CA ASP A 352 3.15 22.22 -0.82
C ASP A 352 3.43 22.07 -2.32
N PRO A 353 2.42 21.71 -3.15
CA PRO A 353 2.59 21.65 -4.60
C PRO A 353 2.91 23.01 -5.24
N GLU A 354 2.58 24.14 -4.60
CA GLU A 354 2.85 25.48 -5.13
C GLU A 354 4.33 25.87 -5.01
N ASP A 355 5.07 25.20 -4.12
CA ASP A 355 6.51 25.44 -3.90
C ASP A 355 7.40 24.95 -5.07
N ARG A 356 6.82 24.41 -6.14
CA ARG A 356 7.51 23.93 -7.37
C ARG A 356 7.97 25.12 -8.21
N SER A 357 9.02 25.81 -7.77
CA SER A 357 9.46 27.07 -8.38
C SER A 357 10.29 26.91 -9.67
N ASP A 358 10.92 25.75 -9.91
CA ASP A 358 12.09 25.71 -10.80
C ASP A 358 12.08 24.62 -11.89
N SER A 359 10.94 24.02 -12.24
CA SER A 359 10.92 22.99 -13.27
C SER A 359 9.91 23.33 -14.34
N GLU A 360 10.36 24.03 -15.39
CA GLU A 360 9.60 24.31 -16.63
C GLU A 360 8.97 23.04 -17.23
N LEU A 361 9.51 21.86 -16.92
CA LEU A 361 8.97 20.57 -17.35
C LEU A 361 7.84 20.01 -16.44
N SER A 362 7.63 20.55 -15.24
CA SER A 362 6.62 20.05 -14.29
C SER A 362 5.24 20.67 -14.50
N GLU A 363 5.18 21.87 -15.10
CA GLU A 363 3.92 22.54 -15.41
C GLU A 363 3.06 21.77 -16.41
N LEU A 364 3.68 20.95 -17.27
CA LEU A 364 2.96 20.19 -18.29
C LEU A 364 2.19 18.98 -17.77
N GLU A 365 2.56 18.43 -16.60
CA GLU A 365 1.98 17.15 -16.15
C GLU A 365 1.25 17.22 -14.81
N GLY A 366 1.48 18.23 -13.96
CA GLY A 366 0.80 18.35 -12.65
C GLY A 366 1.13 17.23 -11.64
N VAL A 367 1.70 16.11 -12.09
CA VAL A 367 2.06 14.95 -11.28
C VAL A 367 3.23 15.27 -10.36
N ILE A 368 3.19 14.80 -9.11
CA ILE A 368 4.32 14.87 -8.18
C ILE A 368 5.41 13.88 -8.62
N SER A 369 6.58 14.38 -9.03
CA SER A 369 7.71 13.54 -9.43
C SER A 369 8.56 13.06 -8.26
N VAL A 370 9.34 12.00 -8.47
CA VAL A 370 10.36 11.51 -7.52
C VAL A 370 11.39 12.60 -7.17
N LEU A 371 11.72 13.47 -8.13
CA LEU A 371 12.64 14.58 -7.93
C LEU A 371 12.04 15.66 -7.02
N ASP A 372 10.75 15.93 -7.13
CA ASP A 372 10.05 16.88 -6.24
C ASP A 372 10.08 16.40 -4.80
N ILE A 373 9.88 15.10 -4.57
CA ILE A 373 9.99 14.50 -3.24
C ILE A 373 11.42 14.63 -2.71
N ALA A 374 12.43 14.30 -3.52
CA ALA A 374 13.82 14.41 -3.10
C ALA A 374 14.20 15.84 -2.73
N LYS A 375 13.84 16.83 -3.57
CA LYS A 375 14.04 18.26 -3.28
C LYS A 375 13.33 18.68 -2.01
N HIS A 376 12.09 18.24 -1.81
CA HIS A 376 11.32 18.59 -0.61
C HIS A 376 11.93 18.01 0.67
N TYR A 377 12.33 16.74 0.68
CA TYR A 377 13.00 16.12 1.83
C TYR A 377 14.31 16.83 2.17
N ALA A 378 15.12 17.16 1.16
CA ALA A 378 16.34 17.95 1.31
C ALA A 378 16.06 19.35 1.89
N LYS A 379 15.04 20.06 1.37
CA LYS A 379 14.61 21.37 1.86
C LYS A 379 14.10 21.34 3.30
N CYS A 380 13.56 20.21 3.76
CA CYS A 380 13.14 20.01 5.15
C CYS A 380 14.30 19.59 6.08
N GLY A 381 15.52 19.47 5.56
CA GLY A 381 16.72 19.09 6.30
C GLY A 381 16.80 17.59 6.64
N VAL A 382 16.10 16.73 5.89
CA VAL A 382 16.23 15.28 6.08
C VAL A 382 17.58 14.82 5.51
N SER A 383 18.46 14.33 6.38
CA SER A 383 19.79 13.88 6.00
C SER A 383 19.78 12.56 5.24
N VAL A 384 20.84 12.29 4.48
CA VAL A 384 21.01 11.02 3.78
C VAL A 384 21.15 9.86 4.77
N GLU A 385 21.76 10.12 5.92
CA GLU A 385 21.96 9.16 7.01
C GLU A 385 20.63 8.77 7.65
N GLU A 386 19.75 9.74 7.92
CA GLU A 386 18.39 9.46 8.42
C GLU A 386 17.56 8.65 7.43
N VAL A 387 17.64 8.99 6.14
CA VAL A 387 16.95 8.25 5.07
C VAL A 387 17.39 6.79 5.07
N GLY A 388 18.70 6.53 5.00
CA GLY A 388 19.22 5.16 4.95
C GLY A 388 18.98 4.37 6.24
N ARG A 389 19.00 5.05 7.39
CA ARG A 389 18.85 4.39 8.69
C ARG A 389 17.39 4.08 9.04
N TYR A 390 16.46 4.98 8.72
CA TYR A 390 15.08 4.89 9.20
C TYR A 390 14.07 4.73 8.07
N ILE A 391 14.19 5.52 6.99
CA ILE A 391 13.13 5.62 5.98
C ILE A 391 13.17 4.45 5.00
N GLU A 392 14.32 4.14 4.41
CA GLU A 392 14.43 3.08 3.40
C GLU A 392 14.00 1.72 3.95
N PRO A 393 14.47 1.25 5.15
CA PRO A 393 14.03 -0.03 5.70
C PRO A 393 12.52 -0.06 6.01
N TRP A 394 11.95 1.06 6.44
CA TRP A 394 10.51 1.16 6.72
C TRP A 394 9.68 1.16 5.43
N VAL A 395 10.13 1.84 4.36
CA VAL A 395 9.43 1.87 3.07
C VAL A 395 9.40 0.49 2.42
N GLU A 396 10.46 -0.30 2.54
CA GLU A 396 10.48 -1.70 2.07
C GLU A 396 9.36 -2.52 2.72
N GLU A 397 9.23 -2.45 4.05
CA GLU A 397 8.18 -3.15 4.79
C GLU A 397 6.78 -2.58 4.51
N TYR A 398 6.68 -1.26 4.39
CA TYR A 398 5.44 -0.61 4.00
C TYR A 398 4.97 -1.08 2.62
N ALA A 399 5.88 -1.21 1.66
CA ALA A 399 5.58 -1.64 0.31
C ALA A 399 5.11 -3.10 0.28
N LYS A 400 5.77 -4.02 1.01
CA LYS A 400 5.32 -5.41 1.16
C LYS A 400 3.88 -5.49 1.67
N VAL A 401 3.58 -4.78 2.77
CA VAL A 401 2.25 -4.82 3.40
C VAL A 401 1.18 -4.12 2.56
N LYS A 402 1.52 -3.09 1.79
CA LYS A 402 0.54 -2.30 1.03
C LYS A 402 0.28 -2.85 -0.37
N TYR A 403 1.32 -3.36 -1.03
CA TYR A 403 1.26 -3.82 -2.42
C TYR A 403 1.32 -5.34 -2.55
N GLU A 404 1.37 -6.06 -1.42
CA GLU A 404 1.41 -7.54 -1.39
C GLU A 404 2.59 -8.11 -2.20
N LEU A 405 3.73 -7.40 -2.17
CA LEU A 405 5.03 -7.85 -2.70
C LEU A 405 5.70 -8.79 -1.70
#